data_AF-X0XE88-F1
#
_entry.id   AF-X0XE88-F1
#
_cell.length_a   1.000
_cell.length_b   1.000
_cell.length_c   1.000
_cell.angle_alpha   90.00
_cell.angle_beta   90.00
_cell.angle_gamma   90.00
#
_symmetry.space_group_name_H-M   'P 1'
#
loop_
_entity.id
_entity.type
_entity.pdbx_description
1 polymer ?
#
loop_
_entity_poly.entity_id
_entity_poly.type
_entity_poly.pdbx_seq_one_letter_code
_entity_poly.pdbx_strand_id
1 'polypeptide(L)'
;MSEKTEQIKTMIVGLEANRDELIGFRDVFLKVQGLDEQVEKERQKLGELEVDVEAAKETMSGYQEQKRDAIRATMVQITRKMSAVLPTGDGCIQIEDNSIQIGWFKDGVFRPYDGLSGSEA
;
A
#
# COMPACT_ATOMS: atom_id res chain seq x y z
N MET A 1 -38.66 -54.03 45.15
CA MET A 1 -38.88 -52.72 44.49
C MET A 1 -39.85 -52.91 43.35
N SER A 2 -40.70 -51.92 43.06
CA SER A 2 -41.76 -52.02 42.04
C SER A 2 -41.19 -51.84 40.63
N GLU A 3 -41.70 -52.59 39.65
CA GLU A 3 -41.35 -52.52 38.22
C GLU A 3 -41.47 -51.08 37.65
N LYS A 4 -42.43 -50.31 38.18
CA LYS A 4 -42.59 -48.87 37.87
C LYS A 4 -41.40 -48.03 38.32
N THR A 5 -40.76 -48.38 39.43
CA THR A 5 -39.60 -47.64 39.94
C THR A 5 -38.40 -47.80 39.02
N GLU A 6 -38.21 -48.98 38.43
CA GLU A 6 -37.13 -49.22 37.46
C GLU A 6 -37.42 -48.53 36.12
N GLN A 7 -38.66 -48.57 35.62
CA GLN A 7 -39.04 -47.82 34.41
C GLN A 7 -38.81 -46.31 34.55
N ILE A 8 -39.15 -45.73 35.72
CA ILE A 8 -38.93 -44.30 35.99
C ILE A 8 -37.43 -43.98 36.02
N LYS A 9 -36.59 -44.84 36.64
CA LYS A 9 -35.14 -44.63 36.63
C LYS A 9 -34.57 -44.66 35.21
N THR A 10 -35.01 -45.59 34.36
CA THR A 10 -34.57 -45.65 32.96
C THR A 10 -34.98 -44.39 32.18
N MET A 11 -36.20 -43.89 32.41
CA MET A 11 -36.64 -42.62 31.82
C MET A 11 -35.81 -41.43 32.28
N ILE A 12 -35.47 -41.34 33.57
CA ILE A 12 -34.62 -40.28 34.11
C ILE A 12 -33.25 -40.29 33.44
N VAL A 13 -32.61 -41.47 33.33
CA VAL A 13 -31.31 -41.60 32.67
C VAL A 13 -31.36 -41.17 31.20
N GLY A 14 -32.43 -41.52 30.48
CA GLY A 14 -32.63 -41.07 29.09
C GLY A 14 -32.82 -39.56 28.97
N LEU A 15 -33.55 -38.94 29.90
CA LEU A 15 -33.73 -37.48 29.94
C LEU A 15 -32.45 -36.75 30.32
N GLU A 16 -31.64 -37.30 31.22
CA GLU A 16 -30.32 -36.77 31.58
C GLU A 16 -29.38 -36.80 30.38
N ALA A 17 -29.31 -37.92 29.65
CA ALA A 17 -28.51 -38.03 28.43
C ALA A 17 -28.93 -37.01 27.35
N ASN A 18 -30.24 -36.88 27.11
CA ASN A 18 -30.75 -35.88 26.15
C ASN A 18 -30.45 -34.44 26.58
N ARG A 19 -30.50 -34.16 27.88
CA ARG A 19 -30.16 -32.83 28.42
C ARG A 19 -28.69 -32.50 28.16
N ASP A 20 -27.79 -33.44 28.41
CA ASP A 20 -26.35 -33.22 28.23
C ASP A 20 -26.00 -33.03 26.74
N GLU A 21 -26.67 -33.76 25.84
CA GLU A 21 -26.53 -33.58 24.40
C GLU A 21 -26.98 -32.18 23.95
N LEU A 22 -28.15 -31.71 24.42
CA LEU A 22 -28.65 -30.37 24.11
C LEU A 22 -27.73 -29.25 24.64
N ILE A 23 -27.10 -29.44 25.79
CA ILE A 23 -26.09 -28.51 26.32
C ILE A 23 -24.87 -28.48 25.39
N GLY A 24 -24.39 -29.65 24.95
CA GLY A 24 -23.30 -29.74 23.98
C GLY A 24 -23.60 -29.01 22.67
N PHE A 25 -24.80 -29.20 22.11
CA PHE A 25 -25.23 -28.49 20.91
C PHE A 25 -25.28 -26.97 21.10
N ARG A 26 -25.84 -26.50 22.22
CA ARG A 26 -25.88 -25.06 22.54
C ARG A 26 -24.47 -24.46 22.55
N ASP A 27 -23.52 -25.13 23.18
CA ASP A 27 -22.16 -24.60 23.33
C ASP A 27 -21.41 -24.55 21.99
N VAL A 28 -21.65 -25.52 21.10
CA VAL A 28 -21.14 -25.49 19.72
C VAL A 28 -21.77 -24.33 18.95
N PHE A 29 -23.08 -24.16 19.05
CA PHE A 29 -23.80 -23.08 18.36
C PHE A 29 -23.31 -21.69 18.77
N LEU A 30 -23.10 -21.47 20.07
CA LEU A 30 -22.53 -20.21 20.59
C LEU A 30 -21.11 -19.95 20.05
N LYS A 31 -20.28 -20.99 19.92
CA LYS A 31 -18.94 -20.85 19.31
C LYS A 31 -19.02 -20.47 17.83
N VAL A 32 -19.93 -21.07 17.07
CA VAL A 32 -20.13 -20.75 15.65
C VAL A 32 -20.59 -19.31 15.48
N GLN A 33 -21.55 -18.84 16.29
CA GLN A 33 -21.95 -17.43 16.27
C GLN A 33 -20.79 -16.48 16.56
N GLY A 34 -19.94 -16.81 17.54
CA GLY A 34 -18.73 -16.01 17.82
C GLY A 34 -17.73 -15.99 16.65
N LEU A 35 -17.66 -17.05 15.84
CA LEU A 35 -16.85 -17.08 14.62
C LEU A 35 -17.45 -16.19 13.53
N ASP A 36 -18.78 -16.22 13.35
CA ASP A 36 -19.45 -15.37 12.36
C ASP A 36 -19.24 -13.88 12.65
N GLU A 37 -19.34 -13.48 13.94
CA GLU A 37 -19.03 -12.10 14.37
C GLU A 37 -17.57 -11.72 14.08
N GLN A 38 -16.62 -12.64 14.29
CA GLN A 38 -15.21 -12.39 13.97
C GLN A 38 -14.99 -12.26 12.47
N VAL A 39 -15.61 -13.11 11.66
CA VAL A 39 -15.51 -13.04 10.19
C VAL A 39 -16.04 -11.71 9.68
N GLU A 40 -17.17 -11.24 10.18
CA GLU A 40 -17.73 -9.96 9.77
C GLU A 40 -16.82 -8.78 10.18
N LYS A 41 -16.24 -8.83 11.39
CA LYS A 41 -15.27 -7.82 11.83
C LYS A 41 -14.02 -7.80 10.96
N GLU A 42 -13.48 -8.96 10.59
CA GLU A 42 -12.31 -9.03 9.70
C GLU A 42 -12.64 -8.56 8.27
N ARG A 43 -13.86 -8.81 7.77
CA ARG A 43 -14.31 -8.26 6.49
C ARG A 43 -14.39 -6.74 6.50
N GLN A 44 -14.90 -6.15 7.58
CA GLN A 44 -14.94 -4.69 7.73
C GLN A 44 -13.53 -4.09 7.74
N LYS A 45 -12.61 -4.68 8.53
CA LYS A 45 -11.19 -4.26 8.54
C LYS A 45 -10.53 -4.38 7.17
N LEU A 46 -10.83 -5.44 6.42
CA LEU A 46 -10.30 -5.62 5.07
C LEU A 46 -10.78 -4.51 4.14
N GLY A 47 -12.06 -4.14 4.21
CA GLY A 47 -12.60 -3.01 3.45
C GLY A 47 -11.95 -1.67 3.83
N GLU A 48 -11.72 -1.42 5.12
CA GLU A 48 -11.01 -0.23 5.59
C GLU A 48 -9.56 -0.18 5.05
N LEU A 49 -8.85 -1.31 5.12
CA LEU A 49 -7.48 -1.43 4.61
C LEU A 49 -7.41 -1.22 3.09
N GLU A 50 -8.39 -1.72 2.33
CA GLU A 50 -8.45 -1.49 0.88
C GLU A 50 -8.62 -0.01 0.55
N VAL A 51 -9.46 0.71 1.29
CA VAL A 51 -9.63 2.17 1.15
C VAL A 51 -8.34 2.91 1.48
N ASP A 52 -7.67 2.54 2.58
CA ASP A 52 -6.41 3.16 3.00
C ASP A 52 -5.30 2.92 1.96
N VAL A 53 -5.23 1.72 1.37
CA VAL A 53 -4.27 1.39 0.32
C VAL A 53 -4.50 2.25 -0.92
N GLU A 54 -5.75 2.43 -1.33
CA GLU A 54 -6.05 3.23 -2.51
C GLU A 54 -5.76 4.72 -2.28
N ALA A 55 -6.13 5.26 -1.12
CA ALA A 55 -5.78 6.62 -0.71
C ALA A 55 -4.25 6.84 -0.66
N ALA A 56 -3.51 5.85 -0.16
CA ALA A 56 -2.04 5.90 -0.13
C ALA A 56 -1.43 5.90 -1.54
N LYS A 57 -1.97 5.11 -2.48
CA LYS A 57 -1.53 5.12 -3.88
C LYS A 57 -1.79 6.47 -4.56
N GLU A 58 -2.98 7.04 -4.36
CA GLU A 58 -3.32 8.37 -4.90
C GLU A 58 -2.35 9.43 -4.36
N THR A 59 -2.10 9.40 -3.04
CA THR A 59 -1.15 10.31 -2.39
C THR A 59 0.26 10.14 -2.95
N MET A 60 0.71 8.91 -3.13
CA MET A 60 2.03 8.60 -3.71
C MET A 60 2.14 9.12 -5.15
N SER A 61 1.11 8.90 -5.97
CA SER A 61 1.06 9.41 -7.35
C SER A 61 1.14 10.94 -7.36
N GLY A 62 0.40 11.60 -6.47
CA GLY A 62 0.44 13.05 -6.30
C GLY A 62 1.84 13.56 -5.93
N TYR A 63 2.53 12.91 -4.98
CA TYR A 63 3.90 13.27 -4.63
C TYR A 63 4.90 13.04 -5.76
N GLN A 64 4.75 11.97 -6.54
CA GLN A 64 5.59 11.73 -7.71
C GLN A 64 5.42 12.81 -8.77
N GLU A 65 4.18 13.26 -9.01
CA GLU A 65 3.90 14.35 -9.93
C GLU A 65 4.49 15.68 -9.43
N GLN A 66 4.25 16.04 -8.17
CA GLN A 66 4.82 17.24 -7.56
C GLN A 66 6.36 17.24 -7.62
N LYS A 67 6.99 16.08 -7.38
CA LYS A 67 8.44 15.91 -7.52
C LYS A 67 8.89 16.16 -8.96
N ARG A 68 8.22 15.57 -9.96
CA ARG A 68 8.56 15.78 -11.38
C ARG A 68 8.44 17.26 -11.77
N ASP A 69 7.38 17.92 -11.32
CA ASP A 69 7.14 19.33 -11.63
C ASP A 69 8.18 20.23 -10.97
N ALA A 70 8.52 19.98 -9.70
CA ALA A 70 9.56 20.72 -9.00
C ALA A 70 10.93 20.54 -9.67
N ILE A 71 11.28 19.32 -10.09
CA ILE A 71 12.52 19.03 -10.82
C ILE A 71 12.53 19.76 -12.16
N ARG A 72 11.45 19.66 -12.94
CA ARG A 72 11.33 20.33 -14.24
C ARG A 72 11.45 21.84 -14.10
N ALA A 73 10.74 22.44 -13.14
CA ALA A 73 10.80 23.88 -12.88
C ALA A 73 12.22 24.32 -12.51
N THR A 74 12.90 23.55 -11.66
CA THR A 74 14.28 23.80 -11.26
C THR A 74 15.24 23.72 -12.43
N MET A 75 15.12 22.68 -13.27
CA MET A 75 15.97 22.49 -14.45
C MET A 75 15.82 23.61 -15.46
N VAL A 76 14.59 24.06 -15.72
CA VAL A 76 14.35 25.22 -16.60
C VAL A 76 15.09 26.46 -16.07
N GLN A 77 15.06 26.71 -14.76
CA GLN A 77 15.78 27.85 -14.19
C GLN A 77 17.30 27.70 -14.28
N ILE A 78 17.84 26.51 -14.03
CA ILE A 78 19.27 26.26 -14.11
C ILE A 78 19.74 26.40 -15.57
N THR A 79 19.07 25.72 -16.51
CA THR A 79 19.33 25.83 -17.97
C THR A 79 19.28 27.28 -18.43
N ARG A 80 18.30 28.08 -17.99
CA ARG A 80 18.20 29.50 -18.34
C ARG A 80 19.40 30.30 -17.82
N LYS A 81 19.82 30.07 -16.57
CA LYS A 81 20.98 30.74 -15.98
C LYS A 81 22.29 30.33 -16.67
N MET A 82 22.45 29.04 -16.97
CA MET A 82 23.60 28.52 -17.72
C MET A 82 23.66 29.17 -19.11
N SER A 83 22.55 29.16 -19.86
CA SER A 83 22.53 29.73 -21.21
C SER A 83 22.81 31.24 -21.21
N ALA A 84 22.47 31.95 -20.12
CA ALA A 84 22.75 33.38 -19.99
C ALA A 84 24.25 33.71 -19.79
N VAL A 85 25.05 32.76 -19.30
CA VAL A 85 26.51 32.95 -19.10
C VAL A 85 27.34 32.39 -20.24
N LEU A 86 26.75 31.57 -21.11
CA LEU A 86 27.45 30.94 -22.22
C LEU A 86 27.56 31.90 -23.42
N PRO A 87 28.73 32.03 -24.05
CA PRO A 87 28.92 32.96 -25.17
C PRO A 87 28.18 32.55 -26.46
N THR A 88 27.88 31.26 -26.65
CA THR A 88 27.16 30.71 -27.82
C THR A 88 26.51 29.37 -27.48
N GLY A 89 25.29 29.07 -27.91
CA GLY A 89 24.62 27.78 -27.61
C GLY A 89 23.94 27.76 -26.23
N ASP A 90 23.35 26.62 -25.86
CA ASP A 90 22.42 26.53 -24.73
C ASP A 90 22.89 25.56 -23.63
N GLY A 91 22.75 25.97 -22.36
CA GLY A 91 22.99 25.09 -21.22
C GLY A 91 21.98 23.95 -21.19
N CYS A 92 22.43 22.71 -21.11
CA CYS A 92 21.56 21.54 -21.19
C CYS A 92 21.73 20.68 -19.94
N ILE A 93 20.61 20.20 -19.40
CA ILE A 93 20.56 19.23 -18.31
C ILE A 93 19.76 18.04 -18.80
N GLN A 94 20.37 16.86 -18.79
CA GLN A 94 19.72 15.60 -19.11
C GLN A 94 19.60 14.78 -17.83
N ILE A 95 18.40 14.25 -17.57
CA ILE A 95 18.20 13.25 -16.54
C ILE A 95 18.07 11.91 -17.23
N GLU A 96 18.94 10.98 -16.88
CA GLU A 96 18.73 9.55 -17.12
C GLU A 96 18.45 8.90 -15.76
N ASP A 97 17.74 7.77 -15.73
CA ASP A 97 17.08 7.19 -14.54
C ASP A 97 17.75 7.45 -13.17
N ASN A 98 19.07 7.28 -13.07
CA ASN A 98 19.85 7.50 -11.85
C ASN A 98 21.00 8.53 -11.96
N SER A 99 21.09 9.30 -13.04
CA SER A 99 22.16 10.26 -13.26
C SER A 99 21.64 11.60 -13.82
N ILE A 100 22.29 12.68 -13.39
CA ILE A 100 22.07 14.01 -13.95
C ILE A 100 23.33 14.37 -14.72
N GLN A 101 23.18 14.55 -16.03
CA GLN A 101 24.24 15.08 -16.87
C GLN A 101 24.01 16.56 -17.12
N ILE A 102 25.01 17.36 -16.82
CA ILE A 102 25.01 18.81 -17.06
C ILE A 102 26.02 19.08 -18.18
N GLY A 103 25.65 19.89 -19.14
CA GLY A 103 26.51 20.18 -20.29
C GLY A 103 26.05 21.36 -21.12
N TRP A 104 26.65 21.46 -22.29
CA TRP A 104 26.45 22.55 -23.24
C TRP A 104 26.02 21.96 -24.58
N PHE A 105 24.91 22.45 -25.13
CA PHE A 105 24.48 22.09 -26.46
C PHE A 105 24.91 23.17 -27.46
N LYS A 106 25.82 22.80 -28.36
CA LYS A 106 26.39 23.71 -29.35
C LYS A 106 26.62 22.98 -30.66
N ASP A 107 26.30 23.64 -31.79
CA ASP A 107 26.48 23.11 -33.14
C ASP A 107 25.78 21.75 -33.37
N GLY A 108 24.64 21.52 -32.70
CA GLY A 108 23.88 20.28 -32.77
C GLY A 108 24.42 19.12 -31.91
N VAL A 109 25.45 19.37 -31.09
CA VAL A 109 26.11 18.34 -30.27
C VAL A 109 26.05 18.71 -28.79
N PHE A 110 25.66 17.74 -27.95
CA PHE A 110 25.74 17.86 -26.49
C PHE A 110 27.18 17.57 -26.02
N ARG A 111 27.74 18.48 -25.23
CA ARG A 111 29.06 18.33 -24.60
C ARG A 111 28.88 18.32 -23.09
N PRO A 112 29.19 17.22 -22.39
CA PRO A 112 29.10 17.17 -20.93
C PRO A 112 30.14 18.08 -20.30
N TYR A 113 29.84 18.63 -19.12
CA TYR A 113 30.73 19.54 -18.38
C TYR A 113 32.11 18.90 -18.11
N ASP A 114 32.14 17.62 -17.76
CA ASP A 114 33.37 16.85 -17.53
C ASP A 114 34.26 16.67 -18.80
N GLY A 115 33.73 17.04 -19.97
CA GLY A 115 34.42 17.00 -21.27
C GLY A 115 34.79 18.38 -21.84
N LEU A 116 34.60 19.46 -21.08
CA LEU A 116 34.93 20.83 -21.52
C LEU A 116 36.44 21.11 -21.34
N SER A 117 37.05 21.80 -22.31
CA SER A 117 38.44 22.28 -22.15
C SER A 117 38.51 23.37 -21.07
N GLY A 118 39.67 23.58 -20.42
CA GLY A 118 39.81 24.53 -19.29
C GLY A 118 39.56 26.02 -19.61
N SER A 119 39.28 26.36 -20.87
CA SER A 119 38.80 27.68 -21.32
C SER A 119 37.28 27.72 -21.57
N GLU A 120 36.60 26.57 -21.52
CA GLU A 120 35.16 26.36 -21.72
C GLU A 120 34.43 25.98 -20.42
N ALA A 121 35.15 25.51 -19.38
CA ALA A 121 34.64 25.23 -18.03
C ALA A 121 34.64 26.48 -17.14
#